data_AF-A0A164MFX6-F1
#
_entry.id   AF-A0A164MFX6-F1
#
_cell.length_a   1.000
_cell.length_b   1.000
_cell.length_c   1.000
_cell.angle_alpha   90.00
_cell.angle_beta   90.00
_cell.angle_gamma   90.00
#
_symmetry.space_group_name_H-M   'P 1'
#
loop_
_entity.id
_entity.type
_entity.pdbx_description
1 polymer ?
#
loop_
_entity_poly.entity_id
_entity_poly.type
_entity_poly.pdbx_seq_one_letter_code
_entity_poly.pdbx_strand_id
1 'polypeptide(L)'
;MARDRFASWNGTAPLDASSGDQKRHRLSRAGNRKVNRVLHIMAVIQHGGYGGGRAYITQRKAAGKTHKETLRALKRRLSNTVYARMVADARRSAGQVREETAP
;
A
#
# COMPACT_ATOMS: atom_id res chain seq x y z
N MET A 1 -10.41 -2.52 -11.64
CA MET A 1 -9.64 -3.34 -10.66
C MET A 1 -9.98 -2.89 -9.26
N ALA A 2 -10.10 -3.77 -8.26
CA ALA A 2 -10.31 -3.38 -6.86
C ALA A 2 -8.98 -3.13 -6.10
N ARG A 3 -9.05 -2.47 -4.92
CA ARG A 3 -7.89 -2.16 -4.06
C ARG A 3 -7.06 -3.38 -3.70
N ASP A 4 -7.70 -4.49 -3.34
CA ASP A 4 -7.00 -5.72 -2.97
C ASP A 4 -6.39 -6.46 -4.16
N ARG A 5 -7.01 -6.35 -5.34
CA ARG A 5 -6.42 -6.84 -6.59
C ARG A 5 -5.14 -6.06 -6.93
N PHE A 6 -5.13 -4.74 -6.73
CA PHE A 6 -3.93 -3.93 -6.90
C PHE A 6 -2.83 -4.32 -5.91
N ALA A 7 -3.18 -4.53 -4.64
CA ALA A 7 -2.24 -4.97 -3.62
C ALA A 7 -1.65 -6.36 -3.91
N SER A 8 -2.46 -7.26 -4.47
CA SER A 8 -2.01 -8.59 -4.88
C SER A 8 -1.07 -8.49 -6.08
N TRP A 9 -1.42 -7.67 -7.08
CA TRP A 9 -0.61 -7.44 -8.27
C TRP A 9 0.74 -6.78 -7.96
N ASN A 10 0.79 -5.83 -7.02
CA ASN A 10 2.05 -5.18 -6.61
C ASN A 10 2.81 -5.92 -5.48
N GLY A 11 2.29 -7.05 -4.99
CA GLY A 11 2.93 -7.87 -3.97
C GLY A 11 2.90 -7.28 -2.55
N THR A 12 2.01 -6.32 -2.26
CA THR A 12 1.78 -5.79 -0.90
C THR A 12 0.62 -6.44 -0.15
N ALA A 13 -0.17 -7.29 -0.83
CA ALA A 13 -1.21 -8.08 -0.17
C ALA A 13 -0.60 -8.92 0.97
N PRO A 14 -1.24 -8.96 2.14
CA PRO A 14 -0.86 -9.90 3.20
C PRO A 14 -1.05 -11.32 2.65
N LEU A 15 -0.03 -12.16 2.79
CA LEU A 15 -0.14 -13.58 2.53
C LEU A 15 0.02 -14.31 3.85
N ASP A 16 -0.90 -15.19 4.19
CA ASP A 16 -0.78 -15.97 5.40
C ASP A 16 0.42 -16.93 5.30
N ALA A 17 1.21 -16.99 6.37
CA ALA A 17 2.35 -17.90 6.45
C ALA A 17 1.98 -19.30 6.95
N SER A 18 0.74 -19.48 7.43
CA SER A 18 0.26 -20.68 8.13
C SER A 18 -1.26 -20.84 7.90
N SER A 19 -1.74 -22.07 7.77
CA SER A 19 -3.18 -22.41 7.82
C SER A 19 -3.71 -22.66 9.24
N GLY A 20 -2.85 -22.57 10.27
CA GLY A 20 -3.20 -22.69 11.70
C GLY A 20 -3.23 -21.35 12.43
N ASP A 21 -3.38 -21.40 13.76
CA ASP A 21 -3.63 -20.26 14.68
C ASP A 21 -2.49 -19.21 14.78
N GLN A 22 -1.40 -19.40 14.01
CA GLN A 22 -0.29 -18.47 13.95
C GLN A 22 -0.53 -17.34 12.93
N LYS A 23 -0.86 -16.15 13.43
CA LYS A 23 -1.11 -14.91 12.65
C LYS A 23 0.17 -14.26 12.09
N ARG A 24 1.07 -15.04 11.48
CA ARG A 24 2.26 -14.51 10.77
C ARG A 24 1.96 -14.39 9.29
N HIS A 25 2.31 -13.23 8.72
CA HIS A 25 2.15 -12.99 7.28
C HIS A 25 3.51 -13.13 6.56
N ARG A 26 3.56 -13.96 5.51
CA ARG A 26 4.73 -14.11 4.64
C ARG A 26 4.81 -13.01 3.59
N LEU A 27 6.01 -12.78 3.08
CA LEU A 27 6.26 -11.85 1.98
C LEU A 27 5.85 -12.50 0.65
N SER A 28 5.09 -11.78 -0.18
CA SER A 28 4.87 -12.21 -1.57
C SER A 28 6.16 -12.13 -2.39
N ARG A 29 6.57 -13.28 -2.96
CA ARG A 29 7.61 -13.33 -4.00
C ARG A 29 7.06 -13.08 -5.40
N ALA A 30 5.74 -13.09 -5.56
CA ALA A 30 5.06 -12.75 -6.80
C ALA A 30 4.67 -11.26 -6.84
N GLY A 31 4.40 -10.74 -8.04
CA GLY A 31 3.92 -9.36 -8.27
C GLY A 31 4.97 -8.39 -8.81
N ASN A 32 4.52 -7.17 -9.17
CA ASN A 32 5.35 -6.15 -9.81
C ASN A 32 6.44 -5.61 -8.87
N ARG A 33 7.69 -6.03 -9.10
CA ARG A 33 8.85 -5.67 -8.26
C ARG A 33 9.21 -4.19 -8.29
N LYS A 34 9.00 -3.51 -9.42
CA LYS A 34 9.27 -2.06 -9.55
C LYS A 34 8.33 -1.28 -8.65
N VAL A 35 7.03 -1.53 -8.75
CA VAL A 35 6.01 -0.89 -7.90
C VAL A 35 6.23 -1.23 -6.42
N ASN A 36 6.54 -2.51 -6.13
CA ASN A 36 6.84 -2.94 -4.77
C ASN A 36 8.09 -2.24 -4.18
N ARG A 37 9.10 -1.94 -4.99
CA ARG A 37 10.29 -1.19 -4.58
C ARG A 37 9.96 0.26 -4.28
N VAL A 38 9.19 0.93 -5.15
CA VAL A 38 8.74 2.32 -4.92
C VAL A 38 7.94 2.43 -3.63
N LEU A 39 6.95 1.55 -3.41
CA LEU A 39 6.17 1.52 -2.18
C LEU A 39 7.02 1.25 -0.93
N HIS A 40 8.11 0.49 -1.08
CA HIS A 40 9.05 0.27 0.03
C HIS A 40 9.84 1.53 0.36
N ILE A 41 10.36 2.24 -0.65
CA ILE A 41 11.07 3.50 -0.48
C ILE A 41 10.16 4.53 0.20
N MET A 42 8.92 4.66 -0.25
CA MET A 42 7.92 5.54 0.39
C MET A 42 7.71 5.20 1.87
N ALA A 43 7.59 3.90 2.19
CA ALA A 43 7.42 3.47 3.58
C ALA A 43 8.65 3.79 4.46
N VAL A 44 9.87 3.64 3.93
CA VAL A 44 11.11 4.00 4.63
C VAL A 44 11.21 5.50 4.86
N ILE A 45 10.89 6.31 3.85
CA ILE A 45 10.89 7.78 3.98
C ILE A 45 9.87 8.23 5.03
N GLN A 46 8.65 7.68 5.00
CA GLN A 46 7.65 8.04 6.01
C GLN A 46 7.96 7.51 7.42
N HIS A 47 8.75 6.44 7.51
CA HIS A 47 9.29 5.99 8.79
C HIS A 47 10.30 6.99 9.36
N GLY A 48 11.15 7.57 8.50
CA GLY A 48 12.18 8.55 8.85
C GLY A 48 11.65 9.91 9.34
N GLY A 49 10.33 10.13 9.33
CA GLY A 49 9.71 11.34 9.88
C GLY A 49 8.98 12.22 8.87
N TYR A 50 8.94 11.84 7.59
CA TYR A 50 8.16 12.57 6.59
C TYR A 50 6.68 12.15 6.64
N GLY A 51 5.79 13.08 6.97
CA GLY A 51 4.34 12.83 7.00
C GLY A 51 3.86 11.88 8.12
N GLY A 52 2.67 11.29 7.94
CA GLY A 52 1.97 10.53 9.00
C GLY A 52 2.44 9.09 9.25
N GLY A 53 3.46 8.59 8.55
CA GLY A 53 3.87 7.18 8.67
C GLY A 53 4.51 6.85 10.01
N ARG A 54 5.26 7.77 10.62
CA ARG A 54 5.89 7.55 11.93
C ARG A 54 4.86 7.30 13.04
N ALA A 55 3.79 8.09 13.10
CA ALA A 55 2.69 7.91 14.06
C ALA A 55 2.01 6.54 13.89
N TYR A 56 1.75 6.14 12.63
CA TYR A 56 1.20 4.81 12.34
C TYR A 56 2.13 3.69 12.80
N ILE A 57 3.44 3.82 12.57
CA ILE A 57 4.42 2.84 13.01
C ILE A 57 4.46 2.74 14.53
N THR A 58 4.46 3.87 15.23
CA THR A 58 4.45 3.91 16.70
C THR A 58 3.22 3.22 17.26
N GLN A 59 2.03 3.51 16.73
CA GLN A 59 0.78 2.86 17.14
C GLN A 59 0.83 1.33 16.95
N ARG A 60 1.35 0.87 15.81
CA ARG A 60 1.45 -0.56 15.52
C ARG A 60 2.50 -1.27 16.38
N LYS A 61 3.62 -0.59 16.70
CA LYS A 61 4.61 -1.08 17.66
C LYS A 61 4.02 -1.19 19.07
N ALA A 62 3.23 -0.21 19.52
CA ALA A 62 2.53 -0.26 20.80
C ALA A 62 1.54 -1.44 20.88
N ALA A 63 0.95 -1.84 19.75
CA ALA A 63 0.13 -3.04 19.63
C ALA A 63 0.96 -4.36 19.53
N GLY A 64 2.23 -4.35 19.91
CA GLY A 64 3.10 -5.53 19.96
C GLY A 64 3.61 -6.04 18.61
N LYS A 65 3.44 -5.28 17.52
CA LYS A 65 3.94 -5.69 16.19
C LYS A 65 5.43 -5.43 16.05
N THR A 66 6.13 -6.38 15.44
CA THR A 66 7.55 -6.21 15.11
C THR A 66 7.76 -5.06 14.11
N HIS A 67 8.98 -4.56 14.03
CA HIS A 67 9.33 -3.52 13.07
C HIS A 67 9.03 -3.92 11.62
N LYS A 68 9.34 -5.18 11.24
CA LYS A 68 9.09 -5.72 9.90
C LYS A 68 7.59 -5.79 9.58
N GLU A 69 6.77 -6.27 10.52
CA GLU A 69 5.31 -6.31 10.34
C GLU A 69 4.71 -4.92 10.21
N THR A 70 5.20 -3.99 11.02
CA THR A 70 4.76 -2.61 11.02
C THR A 70 5.10 -1.90 9.70
N LEU A 71 6.32 -2.08 9.17
CA LEU A 71 6.70 -1.57 7.85
C LEU A 71 5.88 -2.21 6.72
N ARG A 72 5.58 -3.51 6.79
CA ARG A 72 4.69 -4.18 5.83
C ARG A 72 3.28 -3.61 5.86
N ALA A 73 2.74 -3.36 7.06
CA ALA A 73 1.43 -2.75 7.23
C ALA A 73 1.40 -1.31 6.69
N LEU A 74 2.46 -0.51 6.93
CA LEU A 74 2.56 0.84 6.38
C LEU A 74 2.61 0.78 4.85
N LYS A 75 3.42 -0.12 4.28
CA LYS A 75 3.50 -0.32 2.84
C LYS A 75 2.16 -0.72 2.21
N ARG A 76 1.41 -1.62 2.85
CA ARG A 76 0.04 -1.99 2.44
C ARG A 76 -0.91 -0.80 2.47
N ARG A 77 -0.82 0.06 3.50
CA ARG A 77 -1.60 1.30 3.59
C ARG A 77 -1.26 2.26 2.45
N LEU A 78 0.02 2.44 2.14
CA LEU A 78 0.46 3.30 1.02
C LEU A 78 -0.02 2.77 -0.33
N SER A 79 0.00 1.45 -0.53
CA SER A 79 -0.57 0.79 -1.71
C SER A 79 -2.05 1.16 -1.91
N ASN A 80 -2.84 1.19 -0.83
CA ASN A 80 -4.24 1.65 -0.89
C ASN A 80 -4.35 3.13 -1.24
N THR A 81 -3.54 3.99 -0.61
CA THR A 81 -3.55 5.43 -0.86
C THR A 81 -3.20 5.75 -2.32
N VAL A 82 -2.15 5.13 -2.85
CA VAL A 82 -1.72 5.30 -4.25
C VAL A 82 -2.82 4.87 -5.21
N TYR A 83 -3.41 3.70 -5.00
CA TYR A 83 -4.51 3.24 -5.84
C TYR A 83 -5.71 4.21 -5.79
N ALA A 84 -6.10 4.66 -4.59
CA ALA A 84 -7.21 5.60 -4.45
C ALA A 84 -6.92 6.92 -5.20
N ARG A 85 -5.67 7.40 -5.15
CA ARG A 85 -5.25 8.60 -5.87
C ARG A 85 -5.29 8.40 -7.38
N MET A 86 -4.74 7.29 -7.89
CA MET A 86 -4.78 6.96 -9.32
C MET A 86 -6.21 6.88 -9.86
N VAL A 87 -7.15 6.29 -9.11
CA VAL A 87 -8.57 6.23 -9.51
C VAL A 87 -9.19 7.62 -9.53
N ALA A 88 -8.91 8.46 -8.53
CA ALA A 88 -9.40 9.84 -8.50
C ALA A 88 -8.84 10.67 -9.67
N ASP A 89 -7.56 10.51 -9.98
CA ASP A 89 -6.91 11.19 -11.11
C ASP A 89 -7.52 10.72 -12.45
N ALA A 90 -7.70 9.42 -12.65
CA ALA A 90 -8.34 8.89 -13.87
C ALA A 90 -9.77 9.40 -14.06
N ARG A 91 -10.54 9.54 -12.97
CA ARG A 91 -11.90 10.12 -13.02
C ARG A 91 -11.88 11.59 -13.37
N ARG A 92 -10.93 12.36 -12.84
CA ARG A 92 -10.74 13.77 -13.20
C ARG A 92 -10.41 13.93 -14.67
N SER A 93 -9.44 13.17 -15.17
CA SER A 93 -9.05 13.22 -16.58
C SER A 93 -10.20 12.85 -17.51
N ALA A 94 -11.01 11.84 -17.16
CA ALA A 94 -12.19 11.48 -17.93
C ALA A 94 -13.30 12.55 -17.93
N GLY A 95 -13.41 13.33 -16.84
CA GLY A 95 -14.31 14.48 -16.77
C GLY A 95 -13.84 15.63 -17.65
N GLN A 96 -12.55 15.94 -17.63
CA GLN A 96 -11.95 17.00 -18.46
C GLN A 96 -12.10 16.70 -19.96
N VAL A 97 -11.88 15.46 -20.38
CA VAL A 97 -12.07 15.05 -21.78
C VAL A 97 -13.52 15.22 -22.23
N ARG A 98 -14.50 14.97 -21.35
CA ARG A 98 -15.93 15.16 -21.66
C ARG A 98 -16.33 16.63 -21.76
N GLU A 99 -15.72 17.49 -20.96
CA GLU A 99 -15.94 18.95 -21.00
C GLU A 99 -15.30 19.57 -22.25
N GLU A 100 -14.13 19.08 -22.66
CA GLU A 100 -13.41 19.52 -23.86
C GLU A 100 -14.03 19.00 -25.18
N THR A 101 -14.89 17.97 -25.12
CA THR A 101 -15.60 17.41 -26.29
C THR A 101 -17.08 17.79 -26.34
N ALA A 102 -17.56 18.63 -25.42
CA ALA A 102 -18.89 19.22 -25.48
C ALA A 102 -18.89 20.41 -26.48
N PRO A 103 -19.92 20.55 -27.34
CA PRO A 103 -19.97 21.59 -28.37
C PRO A 103 -20.15 23.00 -27.81
#